data_AF-A0A1J3DVK8-F1
#
_entry.id   AF-A0A1J3DVK8-F1
#
_cell.length_a   1.000
_cell.length_b   1.000
_cell.length_c   1.000
_cell.angle_alpha   90.00
_cell.angle_beta   90.00
_cell.angle_gamma   90.00
#
_symmetry.space_group_name_H-M   'P 1'
#
loop_
_entity.id
_entity.type
_entity.pdbx_description
1 polymer ?
#
loop_
_entity_poly.entity_id
_entity_poly.type
_entity_poly.pdbx_seq_one_letter_code
_entity_poly.pdbx_strand_id
1 'polypeptide(L)'
;SSSDHEQKECDDEKSECPICSEEMDETDLSFTPCPCGFRLCLFCHNKINENDGRCPACRNKYGKTTSSNHTSRQVSFQQRGLG
;
A
#
# COMPACT_ATOMS: atom_id res chain seq x y z
N SER A 1 -21.96 32.23 -37.76
CA SER A 1 -21.13 31.98 -36.57
C SER A 1 -21.60 30.68 -35.94
N SER A 2 -20.76 29.64 -35.98
CA SER A 2 -21.12 28.32 -35.43
C SER A 2 -21.29 28.37 -33.92
N SER A 3 -22.27 27.59 -33.49
CA SER A 3 -22.84 27.45 -32.15
C SER A 3 -21.90 26.89 -31.09
N ASP A 4 -22.05 27.40 -29.87
CA ASP A 4 -22.24 26.69 -28.59
C ASP A 4 -22.00 25.16 -28.68
N HIS A 5 -21.01 24.59 -27.96
CA HIS A 5 -21.21 24.22 -26.57
C HIS A 5 -19.88 23.94 -25.87
N GLU A 6 -19.52 24.80 -24.92
CA GLU A 6 -18.61 24.45 -23.83
C GLU A 6 -19.37 23.54 -22.86
N GLN A 7 -19.23 22.22 -22.98
CA GLN A 7 -19.74 21.30 -21.97
C GLN A 7 -18.88 20.05 -21.72
N LYS A 8 -18.44 20.00 -20.46
CA LYS A 8 -18.44 18.85 -19.54
C LYS A 8 -17.49 17.70 -19.83
N GLU A 9 -16.38 17.77 -19.11
CA GLU A 9 -16.03 16.81 -18.06
C GLU A 9 -16.24 15.32 -18.42
N CYS A 10 -15.17 14.68 -18.84
CA CYS A 10 -14.40 13.96 -17.84
C CYS A 10 -13.05 14.69 -17.76
N ASP A 11 -12.77 15.46 -16.71
CA ASP A 11 -12.01 14.90 -15.58
C ASP A 11 -12.04 13.38 -15.61
N ASP A 12 -11.37 12.80 -16.62
CA ASP A 12 -10.85 11.45 -16.53
C ASP A 12 -9.91 11.59 -15.35
N GLU A 13 -10.44 11.21 -14.20
CA GLU A 13 -9.83 11.15 -12.89
C GLU A 13 -8.65 10.17 -13.00
N LYS A 14 -7.65 10.57 -13.81
CA LYS A 14 -6.45 9.84 -14.14
C LYS A 14 -5.84 9.65 -12.79
N SER A 15 -6.01 8.44 -12.28
CA SER A 15 -5.68 8.16 -10.91
C SER A 15 -4.16 8.24 -10.87
N GLU A 16 -3.63 9.37 -10.43
CA GLU A 16 -2.20 9.60 -10.44
C GLU A 16 -1.62 9.04 -9.15
N CYS A 17 -0.50 8.34 -9.27
CA CYS A 17 0.17 7.78 -8.12
C CYS A 17 0.65 8.92 -7.21
N PRO A 18 0.26 8.96 -5.92
CA PRO A 18 0.63 10.06 -5.01
C PRO A 18 2.13 10.09 -4.65
N ILE A 19 2.92 9.12 -5.12
CA ILE A 19 4.36 9.01 -4.87
C ILE A 19 5.16 9.59 -6.04
N CYS A 20 4.73 9.35 -7.28
CA CYS A 20 5.49 9.68 -8.48
C CYS A 20 4.73 10.55 -9.50
N SER A 21 3.47 10.88 -9.23
CA SER A 21 2.60 11.63 -10.14
C SER A 21 2.54 11.01 -11.55
N GLU A 22 2.62 9.69 -11.62
CA GLU A 22 2.44 8.95 -12.88
C GLU A 22 1.03 8.41 -12.97
N GLU A 23 0.54 8.32 -14.21
CA GLU A 23 -0.75 7.75 -14.54
C GLU A 23 -0.85 6.28 -14.10
N MET A 24 -1.91 5.97 -13.36
CA MET A 24 -2.25 4.59 -12.99
C MET A 24 -3.29 4.08 -13.98
N ASP A 25 -3.03 2.92 -14.56
CA ASP A 25 -4.00 2.26 -15.42
C ASP A 25 -5.02 1.45 -14.61
N GLU A 26 -6.03 0.89 -15.28
CA GLU A 26 -7.03 0.00 -14.68
C GLU A 26 -6.43 -1.17 -13.86
N THR A 27 -5.23 -1.63 -14.25
CA THR A 27 -4.51 -2.69 -13.54
C THR A 27 -3.97 -2.20 -12.19
N ASP A 28 -3.42 -1.00 -12.15
CA ASP A 28 -2.96 -0.35 -10.91
C ASP A 28 -4.14 -0.02 -9.99
N LEU A 29 -5.27 0.39 -10.58
CA LEU A 29 -6.49 0.69 -9.86
C LEU A 29 -7.19 -0.55 -9.28
N SER A 30 -7.14 -1.67 -9.99
CA SER A 30 -7.69 -2.93 -9.47
C SER A 30 -6.76 -3.59 -8.44
N PHE A 31 -5.47 -3.22 -8.42
CA PHE A 31 -4.49 -3.76 -7.48
C PHE A 31 -4.42 -2.95 -6.17
N THR A 32 -4.79 -3.60 -5.06
CA THR A 32 -4.71 -2.99 -3.72
C THR A 32 -3.65 -3.72 -2.87
N PRO A 33 -2.40 -3.24 -2.80
CA PRO A 33 -1.31 -3.94 -2.11
C PRO A 33 -1.49 -3.97 -0.58
N CYS A 34 -2.30 -3.05 -0.04
CA CYS A 34 -2.57 -2.96 1.38
C CYS A 34 -4.07 -2.77 1.64
N PRO A 35 -4.68 -3.52 2.57
CA PRO A 35 -6.11 -3.41 2.89
C PRO A 35 -6.51 -2.08 3.54
N CYS A 36 -5.56 -1.16 3.81
CA CYS A 36 -5.87 0.18 4.31
C CYS A 36 -6.53 1.10 3.27
N GLY A 37 -6.56 0.70 1.99
CA GLY A 37 -7.13 1.50 0.91
C GLY A 37 -6.15 2.48 0.27
N PHE A 38 -4.87 2.47 0.66
CA PHE A 38 -3.83 3.27 -0.01
C PHE A 38 -3.46 2.66 -1.35
N ARG A 39 -3.73 3.41 -2.43
CA ARG A 39 -3.42 3.03 -3.81
C ARG A 39 -2.15 3.74 -4.26
N LEU A 40 -1.29 3.00 -4.94
CA LEU A 40 -0.06 3.48 -5.55
C LEU A 40 0.25 2.62 -6.78
N CYS A 41 1.04 3.14 -7.72
CA CYS A 41 1.35 2.40 -8.94
C CYS A 41 2.21 1.17 -8.62
N LEU A 42 2.17 0.18 -9.52
CA LEU A 42 2.88 -1.09 -9.35
C LEU A 42 4.40 -0.88 -9.23
N PHE A 43 4.95 0.10 -9.96
CA PHE A 43 6.37 0.48 -9.87
C PHE A 43 6.76 0.98 -8.48
N CYS A 44 5.99 1.92 -7.91
CA CYS A 44 6.22 2.40 -6.56
C CYS A 44 6.04 1.28 -5.54
N HIS A 45 5.07 0.39 -5.75
CA HIS A 45 4.85 -0.75 -4.87
C HIS A 45 6.06 -1.68 -4.88
N ASN A 46 6.60 -2.00 -6.06
CA ASN A 46 7.79 -2.85 -6.18
C ASN A 46 8.99 -2.21 -5.48
N LYS A 47 9.24 -0.92 -5.75
CA LYS A 47 10.36 -0.17 -5.16
C LYS A 47 10.27 -0.09 -3.64
N ILE A 48 9.07 0.16 -3.10
CA ILE A 48 8.83 0.15 -1.65
C ILE A 48 9.00 -1.27 -1.11
N ASN A 49 8.49 -2.30 -1.81
CA ASN A 49 8.62 -3.71 -1.42
C ASN A 49 10.07 -4.19 -1.34
N GLU A 50 10.93 -3.71 -2.23
CA GLU A 50 12.37 -3.97 -2.23
C GLU A 50 13.10 -3.24 -1.10
N ASN A 51 12.65 -2.03 -0.72
CA ASN A 51 13.28 -1.24 0.33
C ASN A 51 12.84 -1.66 1.75
N ASP A 52 11.57 -1.38 2.10
CA ASP A 52 11.01 -1.63 3.44
C ASP A 52 9.85 -2.63 3.43
N GLY A 53 9.19 -2.74 2.27
CA GLY A 53 7.93 -3.41 2.03
C GLY A 53 6.84 -3.05 2.99
N ARG A 54 6.72 -1.75 3.31
CA ARG A 54 5.68 -1.20 4.18
C ARG A 54 4.88 -0.13 3.47
N CYS A 55 3.58 -0.14 3.70
CA CYS A 55 2.67 0.86 3.21
C CYS A 55 3.00 2.24 3.79
N PRO A 56 3.10 3.32 2.98
CA PRO A 56 3.41 4.66 3.49
C PRO A 56 2.28 5.25 4.34
N ALA A 57 1.02 4.86 4.11
CA ALA A 57 -0.12 5.34 4.88
C ALA A 57 -0.24 4.66 6.26
N CYS A 58 -0.33 3.34 6.29
CA CYS A 58 -0.58 2.59 7.53
C CYS A 58 0.67 1.95 8.14
N ARG A 59 1.83 2.03 7.46
CA ARG A 59 3.11 1.40 7.87
C ARG A 59 3.07 -0.12 8.04
N ASN A 60 1.98 -0.78 7.62
CA ASN A 60 1.89 -2.24 7.59
C ASN A 60 2.70 -2.82 6.45
N LYS A 61 3.31 -3.99 6.68
CA LYS A 61 4.03 -4.68 5.61
C LYS A 61 3.04 -5.14 4.53
N TYR A 62 3.36 -4.90 3.27
CA TYR A 62 2.61 -5.50 2.15
C TYR A 62 2.67 -7.02 2.30
N GLY A 63 1.55 -7.71 2.05
CA GLY A 63 1.28 -9.07 2.49
C GLY A 63 2.35 -10.09 2.12
N LYS A 64 3.39 -10.20 2.93
CA LYS A 64 4.27 -11.36 2.97
C LYS A 64 3.43 -12.43 3.66
N THR A 65 2.85 -13.36 2.89
CA THR A 65 2.27 -14.60 3.38
C THR A 65 3.39 -15.49 3.96
N THR A 66 4.09 -14.99 4.96
CA THR A 66 4.99 -15.77 5.80
C THR A 66 4.46 -15.58 7.19
N SER A 67 3.49 -16.44 7.53
CA SER A 67 2.99 -16.75 8.86
C SER A 67 3.97 -16.35 9.97
N SER A 68 3.88 -15.11 10.43
CA SER A 68 4.73 -14.58 11.49
C SER A 68 3.87 -14.09 12.63
N ASN A 69 2.94 -14.93 13.06
CA ASN A 69 2.23 -14.77 14.32
C ASN A 69 2.02 -16.16 14.91
N HIS A 70 3.04 -16.66 15.62
CA HIS A 70 2.95 -17.02 17.03
C HIS A 70 4.19 -17.84 17.43
N THR A 71 5.32 -17.17 17.63
CA THR A 71 6.22 -17.61 18.71
C THR A 71 6.47 -16.40 19.59
N SER A 72 5.44 -16.12 20.39
CA SER A 72 5.67 -15.51 21.69
C SER A 72 6.66 -16.43 22.40
N ARG A 73 7.96 -16.14 22.25
CA ARG A 73 9.03 -16.69 23.11
C ARG A 73 8.86 -16.05 24.48
N GLN A 74 7.78 -16.39 25.17
CA GLN A 74 7.75 -16.39 26.62
C GLN A 74 8.66 -17.55 27.05
N VAL A 75 9.95 -17.25 27.16
CA VAL A 75 10.88 -18.11 27.88
C VAL A 75 10.56 -17.93 29.36
N SER A 76 9.73 -18.83 29.90
CA SER A 76 9.56 -19.00 31.34
C SER A 76 10.88 -19.50 31.94
N PHE A 77 11.80 -18.60 32.26
CA PHE A 77 12.91 -18.92 33.14
C PHE A 77 12.47 -18.71 34.59
N GLN A 78 11.96 -19.79 35.18
CA GLN A 78 12.06 -20.05 36.61
C GLN A 78 13.52 -19.85 37.03
N GLN A 79 13.83 -18.76 37.73
CA GLN A 79 15.02 -18.71 38.57
C GLN A 79 14.57 -18.65 40.02
N ARG A 80 14.61 -19.83 40.63
CA ARG A 80 14.52 -20.05 42.07
C ARG A 80 15.59 -19.19 42.75
N GLY A 81 15.17 -18.22 43.55
CA GLY A 81 16.01 -17.49 44.48
C GLY A 81 15.52 -17.81 45.89
N LEU A 82 16.12 -18.83 46.49
CA LEU A 82 16.07 -19.06 47.92
C LEU A 82 16.68 -17.84 48.63
N GLY A 83 15.92 -17.26 49.55
CA GLY A 83 16.33 -16.28 50.54
C GLY A 83 15.41 -16.40 51.73
#